data_AF-S5NVN9-F1
#
_entry.id   AF-S5NVN9-F1
#
_cell.length_a   1.000
_cell.length_b   1.000
_cell.length_c   1.000
_cell.angle_alpha   90.00
_cell.angle_beta   90.00
_cell.angle_gamma   90.00
#
_symmetry.space_group_name_H-M   'P 1'
#
loop_
_entity.id
_entity.type
_entity.pdbx_description
1 polymer ?
#
loop_
_entity_poly.entity_id
_entity_poly.type
_entity_poly.pdbx_seq_one_letter_code
_entity_poly.pdbx_strand_id
1 'polypeptide(L)'
;MTNQEKAEKDYLAGMKYKDIAVKYDVSINTVKSWKKRNGWSRGAPKKSKGVQPKKKRVHTKQEKVAPSLPSPELPESDELNDKQKAFCLYYLQRYNATWAYQKAYGGSYDTARTNGPRLLANARIKNYLAELKKQQSQDLYLDANDILKQIAKQAFADYGDYIDFGSEEVIEVDAKGMPVFDPETGDYRKYTRSFVNLKDKEEVDTSLLKKVSIGRDGVVVELMDQQKALQLLLDRLPEPEVNDESTNSLLTALNKGLQKIWSDKKNEDDKG
;
A
#
# COMPACT_ATOMS: atom_id res chain seq x y z
N MET A 1 8.03 38.38 -50.48
CA MET A 1 7.48 37.22 -49.74
C MET A 1 8.14 37.14 -48.38
N THR A 2 7.36 37.27 -47.31
CA THR A 2 7.85 37.14 -45.93
C THR A 2 8.24 35.69 -45.62
N ASN A 3 9.10 35.47 -44.61
CA ASN A 3 9.47 34.10 -44.19
C ASN A 3 8.25 33.27 -43.76
N GLN A 4 7.19 33.93 -43.29
CA GLN A 4 5.93 33.30 -42.89
C GLN A 4 5.16 32.76 -44.09
N GLU A 5 5.02 33.53 -45.16
CA GLU A 5 4.36 33.10 -46.41
C GLU A 5 5.08 31.93 -47.09
N LYS A 6 6.42 31.91 -47.02
CA LYS A 6 7.21 30.80 -47.56
C LYS A 6 7.05 29.54 -46.70
N ALA A 7 7.07 29.70 -45.38
CA ALA A 7 6.80 28.60 -44.43
C ALA A 7 5.38 28.04 -44.57
N GLU A 8 4.38 28.86 -44.92
CA GLU A 8 3.02 28.41 -45.22
C GLU A 8 2.97 27.52 -46.47
N LYS A 9 3.63 27.95 -47.55
CA LYS A 9 3.74 27.14 -48.78
C LYS A 9 4.43 25.81 -48.53
N ASP A 10 5.51 25.82 -47.76
CA ASP A 10 6.22 24.59 -47.37
C ASP A 10 5.36 23.67 -46.49
N TYR A 11 4.55 24.25 -45.59
CA TYR A 11 3.60 23.52 -44.77
C TYR A 11 2.48 22.89 -45.60
N LEU A 12 1.91 23.63 -46.55
CA LEU A 12 0.91 23.14 -47.50
C LEU A 12 1.47 22.06 -48.43
N ALA A 13 2.74 22.17 -48.81
CA ALA A 13 3.49 21.14 -49.55
C ALA A 13 3.78 19.87 -48.71
N GLY A 14 3.46 19.87 -47.41
CA GLY A 14 3.50 18.68 -46.56
C GLY A 14 4.76 18.54 -45.69
N MET A 15 5.63 19.55 -45.64
CA MET A 15 6.79 19.53 -44.73
C MET A 15 6.36 19.51 -43.26
N LYS A 16 7.14 18.84 -42.41
CA LYS A 16 6.90 18.83 -40.96
C LYS A 16 7.38 20.15 -40.35
N TYR A 17 6.76 20.54 -39.24
CA TYR A 17 7.15 21.77 -38.52
C TYR A 17 8.63 21.81 -38.12
N LYS A 18 9.25 20.65 -37.84
CA LYS A 18 10.67 20.56 -37.51
C LYS A 18 11.55 20.98 -38.69
N ASP A 19 11.21 20.54 -39.90
CA ASP A 19 12.00 20.79 -41.10
C ASP A 19 11.85 22.25 -41.55
N ILE A 20 10.64 22.80 -41.41
CA ILE A 20 10.36 24.23 -41.66
C ILE A 20 11.10 25.11 -40.66
N ALA A 21 11.14 24.73 -39.38
CA ALA A 21 11.87 25.44 -38.33
C ALA A 21 13.36 25.54 -38.65
N VAL A 22 13.98 24.43 -39.06
CA VAL A 22 15.40 24.41 -39.46
C VAL A 22 15.65 25.22 -40.74
N LYS A 23 14.78 25.10 -41.75
CA LYS A 23 14.96 25.78 -43.05
C LYS A 23 14.91 27.30 -42.96
N TYR A 24 14.13 27.84 -42.03
CA TYR A 24 13.97 29.29 -41.84
C TYR A 24 14.67 29.81 -40.57
N ASP A 25 15.49 28.98 -39.92
CA ASP A 25 16.20 29.28 -38.67
C ASP A 25 15.30 29.90 -37.58
N VAL A 26 14.15 29.28 -37.34
CA VAL A 26 13.18 29.70 -36.33
C VAL A 26 12.82 28.55 -35.41
N SER A 27 12.44 28.85 -34.17
CA SER A 27 11.99 27.81 -33.25
C SER A 27 10.73 27.10 -33.77
N ILE A 28 10.60 25.81 -33.43
CA ILE A 28 9.37 25.04 -33.75
C ILE A 28 8.10 25.69 -33.18
N ASN A 29 8.22 26.40 -32.05
CA ASN A 29 7.10 27.10 -31.43
C ASN A 29 6.68 28.34 -32.24
N THR A 30 7.63 29.00 -32.88
CA THR A 30 7.38 30.10 -33.82
C THR A 30 6.55 29.62 -35.01
N VAL A 31 6.92 28.49 -35.63
CA VAL A 31 6.18 27.90 -36.75
C VAL A 31 4.76 27.47 -36.33
N LYS A 32 4.60 26.88 -35.14
CA LYS A 32 3.28 26.54 -34.58
C LYS A 32 2.42 27.78 -34.33
N SER A 33 3.04 28.88 -33.88
CA SER A 33 2.35 30.15 -33.65
C SER A 33 1.88 30.76 -34.98
N TRP A 34 2.68 30.73 -36.04
CA TRP A 34 2.26 31.19 -37.38
C TRP A 34 1.08 30.39 -37.90
N LYS A 35 1.15 29.06 -37.81
CA LYS A 35 0.03 28.18 -38.18
C LYS A 35 -1.26 28.52 -37.44
N LYS A 36 -1.19 28.85 -36.14
CA LYS A 36 -2.36 29.20 -35.33
C LYS A 36 -2.92 30.59 -35.69
N ARG A 37 -2.06 31.60 -35.84
CA ARG A 37 -2.47 32.98 -36.14
C ARG A 37 -3.02 33.14 -37.56
N ASN A 38 -2.40 32.46 -38.51
CA ASN A 38 -2.71 32.59 -39.93
C ASN A 38 -3.62 31.46 -40.44
N GLY A 39 -4.13 30.61 -39.53
CA GLY A 39 -5.14 29.61 -39.85
C GLY A 39 -4.69 28.51 -40.83
N TRP A 40 -3.40 28.17 -40.90
CA TRP A 40 -2.94 27.20 -41.90
C TRP A 40 -3.58 25.83 -41.69
N SER A 41 -4.30 25.34 -42.70
CA SER A 41 -4.92 24.03 -42.70
C SER A 41 -4.41 23.20 -43.86
N ARG A 42 -3.99 21.97 -43.58
CA ARG A 42 -3.76 20.95 -44.60
C ARG A 42 -4.64 19.75 -44.31
N GLY A 43 -5.24 19.17 -45.35
CA GLY A 43 -5.98 17.91 -45.26
C GLY A 43 -5.10 16.82 -44.62
N ALA A 44 -5.72 15.94 -43.83
CA ALA A 44 -4.99 14.90 -43.12
C ALA A 44 -4.16 14.05 -44.12
N PRO A 45 -2.84 13.87 -43.90
CA PRO A 45 -2.04 13.03 -44.77
C PRO A 45 -2.57 11.59 -44.72
N LYS A 46 -2.80 10.98 -45.88
CA LYS A 46 -3.12 9.55 -45.99
C LYS A 46 -2.07 8.78 -45.18
N LYS A 47 -2.49 8.07 -44.14
CA LYS A 47 -1.59 7.28 -43.28
C LYS A 47 -0.84 6.27 -44.15
N SER A 48 0.42 6.55 -44.46
CA SER A 48 1.33 5.55 -45.02
C SER A 48 1.56 4.50 -43.93
N LYS A 49 1.26 3.24 -44.26
CA LYS A 49 1.41 2.09 -43.38
C LYS A 49 2.84 2.02 -42.81
N GLY A 50 2.91 1.93 -41.48
CA GLY A 50 3.88 1.16 -40.69
C GLY A 50 5.38 1.41 -40.87
N VAL A 51 5.98 2.22 -39.98
CA VAL A 51 7.36 2.00 -39.47
C VAL A 51 7.46 2.55 -38.04
N GLN A 52 6.88 1.83 -37.08
CA GLN A 52 7.29 1.88 -35.66
C GLN A 52 7.16 0.45 -35.15
N PRO A 53 8.26 -0.27 -34.86
CA PRO A 53 8.13 -1.54 -34.18
C PRO A 53 7.51 -1.26 -32.81
N LYS A 54 6.29 -1.77 -32.58
CA LYS A 54 5.73 -1.85 -31.23
C LYS A 54 6.72 -2.68 -30.42
N LYS A 55 7.49 -2.04 -29.54
CA LYS A 55 8.23 -2.77 -28.50
C LYS A 55 7.18 -3.58 -27.73
N LYS A 56 7.20 -4.91 -27.89
CA LYS A 56 6.35 -5.80 -27.09
C LYS A 56 6.70 -5.49 -25.63
N ARG A 57 5.72 -5.01 -24.87
CA ARG A 57 5.82 -4.95 -23.40
C ARG A 57 5.91 -6.40 -22.94
N VAL A 58 7.13 -6.90 -22.72
CA VAL A 58 7.40 -8.16 -22.01
C VAL A 58 7.25 -7.90 -20.51
N HIS A 59 6.05 -7.54 -20.09
CA HIS A 59 5.67 -7.79 -18.70
C HIS A 59 5.20 -9.25 -18.69
N THR A 60 6.14 -10.16 -18.45
CA THR A 60 5.77 -11.52 -18.09
C THR A 60 4.95 -11.39 -16.80
N LYS A 61 3.64 -11.68 -16.88
CA LYS A 61 2.91 -12.03 -15.66
C LYS A 61 3.62 -13.27 -15.15
N GLN A 62 4.46 -13.11 -14.15
CA GLN A 62 4.86 -14.25 -13.34
C GLN A 62 3.56 -14.80 -12.76
N GLU A 63 3.13 -15.96 -13.25
CA GLU A 63 2.23 -16.77 -12.45
C GLU A 63 2.98 -17.03 -11.15
N LYS A 64 2.48 -16.45 -10.06
CA LYS A 64 2.87 -16.85 -8.72
C LYS A 64 2.35 -18.27 -8.55
N VAL A 65 3.05 -19.24 -9.12
CA VAL A 65 2.84 -20.64 -8.80
C VAL A 65 3.42 -20.76 -7.40
N ALA A 66 2.54 -20.68 -6.40
CA ALA A 66 2.90 -21.06 -5.04
C ALA A 66 3.58 -22.43 -5.12
N PRO A 67 4.61 -22.69 -4.28
CA PRO A 67 5.14 -24.05 -4.14
C PRO A 67 3.96 -25.01 -4.02
N SER A 68 3.97 -26.10 -4.80
CA SER A 68 2.95 -27.14 -4.71
C SER A 68 3.05 -27.77 -3.32
N LEU A 69 2.39 -27.14 -2.36
CA LEU A 69 2.09 -27.74 -1.07
C LEU A 69 1.37 -29.07 -1.37
N PRO A 70 1.65 -30.14 -0.63
CA PRO A 70 0.86 -31.35 -0.73
C PRO A 70 -0.62 -30.98 -0.67
N SER A 71 -1.42 -31.49 -1.61
CA SER A 71 -2.86 -31.26 -1.61
C SER A 71 -3.38 -31.65 -0.22
N PRO A 72 -3.98 -30.72 0.54
CA PRO A 72 -4.54 -31.06 1.84
C PRO A 72 -5.53 -32.21 1.65
N GLU A 73 -5.43 -33.25 2.49
CA GLU A 73 -6.43 -34.30 2.51
C GLU A 73 -7.78 -33.65 2.89
N LEU A 74 -8.65 -33.50 1.89
CA LEU A 74 -9.95 -32.91 2.11
C LEU A 74 -10.75 -33.82 3.05
N PRO A 75 -11.49 -33.26 4.01
CA PRO A 75 -12.31 -34.06 4.89
C PRO A 75 -13.33 -34.81 4.03
N GLU A 76 -13.36 -36.13 4.15
CA GLU A 76 -14.39 -36.93 3.50
C GLU A 76 -15.73 -36.55 4.14
N SER A 77 -16.63 -36.04 3.31
CA SER A 77 -17.98 -35.64 3.72
C SER A 77 -18.95 -36.19 2.69
N ASP A 78 -19.63 -37.27 3.05
CA ASP A 78 -20.71 -37.86 2.25
C ASP A 78 -21.95 -36.95 2.17
N GLU A 79 -22.02 -35.92 3.03
CA GLU A 79 -23.19 -35.04 3.14
C GLU A 79 -23.21 -33.86 2.16
N LEU A 80 -22.09 -33.55 1.50
CA LEU A 80 -21.94 -32.43 0.57
C LEU A 80 -21.67 -32.95 -0.85
N ASN A 81 -22.37 -32.36 -1.83
CA ASN A 81 -22.05 -32.63 -3.23
C ASN A 81 -20.78 -31.89 -3.68
N ASP A 82 -20.22 -32.30 -4.82
CA ASP A 82 -18.98 -31.76 -5.37
C ASP A 82 -19.01 -30.24 -5.58
N LYS A 83 -20.15 -29.68 -5.97
CA LYS A 83 -20.30 -28.22 -6.15
C LYS A 83 -20.31 -27.49 -4.80
N GLN A 84 -20.87 -28.07 -3.75
CA GLN A 84 -20.82 -27.52 -2.40
C GLN A 84 -19.40 -27.58 -1.85
N LYS A 85 -18.69 -28.71 -2.03
CA LYS A 85 -17.27 -28.83 -1.68
C LYS A 85 -16.42 -27.80 -2.43
N ALA A 86 -16.60 -27.69 -3.75
CA ALA A 86 -15.90 -26.70 -4.58
C ALA A 86 -16.20 -25.26 -4.15
N PHE A 87 -17.45 -24.95 -3.80
CA PHE A 87 -17.82 -23.65 -3.27
C PHE A 87 -17.06 -23.31 -1.99
N CYS A 88 -16.95 -24.26 -1.06
CA CYS A 88 -16.22 -24.05 0.19
C CYS A 88 -14.73 -23.75 -0.07
N LEU A 89 -14.10 -24.48 -0.98
CA LEU A 89 -12.71 -24.27 -1.37
C LEU A 89 -12.48 -22.90 -2.00
N TYR A 90 -13.31 -22.50 -2.97
CA TYR A 90 -13.22 -21.16 -3.55
C TYR A 90 -13.52 -20.06 -2.53
N TYR A 91 -14.43 -20.29 -1.59
CA TYR A 91 -14.71 -19.33 -0.55
C TYR A 91 -13.49 -19.10 0.34
N LEU A 92 -12.77 -20.14 0.75
CA LEU A 92 -11.56 -20.01 1.58
C LEU A 92 -10.42 -19.26 0.87
N GLN A 93 -10.35 -19.31 -0.46
CA GLN A 93 -9.31 -18.58 -1.21
C GLN A 93 -9.45 -17.05 -1.15
N ARG A 94 -10.67 -16.53 -1.09
CA ARG A 94 -10.93 -15.08 -1.25
C ARG A 94 -11.92 -14.47 -0.27
N TYR A 95 -12.52 -15.30 0.59
CA TYR A 95 -13.60 -14.93 1.51
C TYR A 95 -14.75 -14.17 0.83
N ASN A 96 -15.01 -14.49 -0.45
CA ASN A 96 -16.04 -13.85 -1.26
C ASN A 96 -17.06 -14.89 -1.74
N ALA A 97 -18.26 -14.86 -1.15
CA ALA A 97 -19.32 -15.83 -1.39
C ALA A 97 -19.88 -15.76 -2.82
N THR A 98 -20.03 -14.55 -3.37
CA THR A 98 -20.52 -14.36 -4.74
C THR A 98 -19.54 -14.94 -5.75
N TRP A 99 -18.25 -14.63 -5.60
CA TRP A 99 -17.21 -15.16 -6.47
C TRP A 99 -17.10 -16.68 -6.36
N ALA A 100 -17.13 -17.22 -5.14
CA ALA A 100 -17.09 -18.66 -4.90
C ALA A 100 -18.27 -19.39 -5.55
N TYR A 101 -19.48 -18.81 -5.46
CA TYR A 101 -20.66 -19.36 -6.09
C TYR A 101 -20.53 -19.38 -7.62
N GLN A 102 -20.08 -18.28 -8.23
CA GLN A 102 -19.87 -18.23 -9.68
C GLN A 102 -18.87 -19.29 -10.15
N LYS A 103 -17.85 -19.60 -9.35
CA LYS A 103 -16.85 -20.62 -9.70
C LYS A 103 -17.37 -22.04 -9.54
N ALA A 104 -18.12 -22.33 -8.48
CA ALA A 104 -18.62 -23.67 -8.20
C ALA A 104 -19.87 -24.05 -9.01
N TYR A 105 -20.80 -23.11 -9.21
CA TYR A 105 -22.10 -23.36 -9.82
C TYR A 105 -22.26 -22.71 -11.20
N GLY A 106 -21.39 -21.76 -11.57
CA GLY A 106 -21.61 -20.90 -12.72
C GLY A 106 -22.72 -19.86 -12.47
N GLY A 107 -23.20 -19.26 -13.56
CA GLY A 107 -24.32 -18.31 -13.53
C GLY A 107 -23.92 -16.83 -13.55
N SER A 108 -24.94 -15.99 -13.73
CA SER A 108 -24.78 -14.53 -13.74
C SER A 108 -24.38 -14.00 -12.36
N TYR A 109 -23.85 -12.78 -12.35
CA TYR A 109 -23.50 -12.09 -11.11
C TYR A 109 -24.70 -11.95 -10.17
N ASP A 110 -25.88 -11.61 -10.68
CA ASP A 110 -27.09 -11.40 -9.85
C ASP A 110 -27.53 -12.68 -9.12
N THR A 111 -27.49 -13.81 -9.83
CA THR A 111 -27.77 -15.13 -9.25
C THR A 111 -26.76 -15.48 -8.16
N ALA A 112 -25.49 -15.26 -8.41
CA ALA A 112 -24.44 -15.56 -7.45
C ALA A 112 -24.42 -14.62 -6.24
N ARG A 113 -24.78 -13.34 -6.44
CA ARG A 113 -24.87 -12.34 -5.38
C ARG A 113 -25.94 -12.73 -4.36
N THR A 114 -27.04 -13.30 -4.82
CA THR A 114 -28.15 -13.73 -3.98
C THR A 114 -27.88 -15.09 -3.33
N ASN A 115 -27.44 -16.07 -4.13
CA ASN A 115 -27.29 -17.44 -3.66
C ASN A 115 -26.00 -17.69 -2.86
N GLY A 116 -24.91 -17.00 -3.16
CA GLY A 116 -23.62 -17.18 -2.47
C GLY A 116 -23.73 -17.00 -0.94
N PRO A 117 -24.19 -15.83 -0.45
CA PRO A 117 -24.40 -15.63 0.99
C PRO A 117 -25.42 -16.59 1.59
N ARG A 118 -26.51 -16.89 0.86
CA ARG A 118 -27.52 -17.88 1.29
C ARG A 118 -26.90 -19.26 1.50
N LEU A 119 -25.94 -19.64 0.66
CA LEU A 119 -25.26 -20.93 0.75
C LEU A 119 -24.38 -21.04 2.00
N LEU A 120 -23.76 -19.94 2.44
CA LEU A 120 -23.03 -19.87 3.71
C LEU A 120 -23.93 -20.03 4.95
N ALA A 121 -25.25 -19.81 4.83
CA ALA A 121 -26.18 -20.03 5.93
C ALA A 121 -26.48 -21.52 6.16
N ASN A 122 -26.25 -22.39 5.17
CA ASN A 122 -26.51 -23.82 5.25
C ASN A 122 -25.62 -24.50 6.32
N ALA A 123 -26.23 -25.22 7.25
CA ALA A 123 -25.55 -25.84 8.38
C ALA A 123 -24.42 -26.80 7.96
N ARG A 124 -24.65 -27.63 6.92
CA ARG A 124 -23.64 -28.58 6.44
C ARG A 124 -22.42 -27.86 5.86
N ILE A 125 -22.65 -26.78 5.12
CA ILE A 125 -21.58 -25.95 4.54
C ILE A 125 -20.81 -25.20 5.63
N LYS A 126 -21.49 -24.72 6.66
CA LYS A 126 -20.82 -24.11 7.83
C LYS A 126 -19.92 -25.11 8.54
N ASN A 127 -20.41 -26.33 8.78
CA ASN A 127 -19.65 -27.38 9.45
C ASN A 127 -18.40 -27.76 8.62
N TYR A 128 -18.58 -27.99 7.33
CA TYR A 128 -17.46 -28.32 6.43
C TYR A 128 -16.43 -27.18 6.33
N LEU A 129 -16.87 -25.92 6.28
CA LEU A 129 -15.95 -24.77 6.33
C LEU A 129 -15.23 -24.65 7.67
N ALA A 130 -15.85 -25.03 8.78
CA ALA A 130 -15.22 -25.04 10.09
C ALA A 130 -14.13 -26.13 10.17
N GLU A 131 -14.41 -27.32 9.65
CA GLU A 131 -13.44 -28.42 9.55
C GLU A 131 -12.26 -28.07 8.65
N LEU A 132 -12.51 -27.53 7.45
CA LEU A 132 -11.44 -27.09 6.54
C LEU A 132 -10.57 -26.00 7.17
N LYS A 133 -11.15 -25.06 7.90
CA LYS A 133 -10.38 -24.03 8.63
C LYS A 133 -9.56 -24.65 9.77
N LYS A 134 -10.11 -25.64 10.47
CA LYS A 134 -9.41 -26.37 11.53
C LYS A 134 -8.23 -27.16 10.96
N GLN A 135 -8.41 -27.87 9.85
CA GLN A 135 -7.31 -28.54 9.16
C GLN A 135 -6.26 -27.53 8.68
N GLN A 136 -6.68 -26.44 8.03
CA GLN A 136 -5.76 -25.39 7.59
C GLN A 136 -4.96 -24.80 8.76
N SER A 137 -5.58 -24.61 9.93
CA SER A 137 -4.88 -24.17 11.15
C SER A 137 -3.88 -25.21 11.67
N GLN A 138 -4.23 -26.50 11.60
CA GLN A 138 -3.36 -27.61 12.00
C GLN A 138 -2.16 -27.74 11.06
N ASP A 139 -2.38 -27.63 9.75
CA ASP A 139 -1.33 -27.70 8.72
C ASP A 139 -0.37 -26.51 8.81
N LEU A 140 -0.88 -25.31 9.12
CA LEU A 140 -0.05 -24.13 9.34
C LEU A 140 0.61 -24.10 10.73
N TYR A 141 0.27 -25.03 11.64
CA TYR A 141 0.65 -24.99 13.06
C TYR A 141 0.35 -23.63 13.72
N LEU A 142 -0.77 -22.99 13.33
CA LEU A 142 -1.18 -21.68 13.83
C LEU A 142 -2.57 -21.76 14.42
N ASP A 143 -2.73 -21.29 15.66
CA ASP A 143 -4.04 -21.16 16.30
C ASP A 143 -4.46 -19.69 16.49
N ALA A 144 -5.65 -19.47 17.08
CA ALA A 144 -6.14 -18.12 17.38
C ALA A 144 -5.23 -17.37 18.37
N ASN A 145 -4.56 -18.10 19.28
CA ASN A 145 -3.62 -17.52 20.23
C ASN A 145 -2.38 -17.00 19.51
N ASP A 146 -1.90 -17.67 18.46
CA ASP A 146 -0.75 -17.21 17.69
C ASP A 146 -1.04 -15.91 16.95
N ILE A 147 -2.26 -15.74 16.44
CA ILE A 147 -2.72 -14.45 15.90
C ILE A 147 -2.78 -13.39 17.00
N LEU A 148 -3.32 -13.71 18.17
CA LEU A 148 -3.38 -12.78 19.30
C LEU A 148 -1.98 -12.37 19.77
N LYS A 149 -1.02 -13.30 19.85
CA LYS A 149 0.38 -13.00 20.17
C LYS A 149 0.99 -12.04 19.15
N GLN A 150 0.72 -12.22 17.86
CA GLN A 150 1.24 -11.33 16.82
C GLN A 150 0.60 -9.94 16.87
N ILE A 151 -0.70 -9.84 17.17
CA ILE A 151 -1.38 -8.56 17.36
C ILE A 151 -0.82 -7.86 18.62
N ALA A 152 -0.63 -8.58 19.73
CA ALA A 152 0.01 -8.06 20.93
C ALA A 152 1.43 -7.55 20.65
N LYS A 153 2.22 -8.32 19.90
CA LYS A 153 3.56 -7.90 19.45
C LYS A 153 3.54 -6.58 18.69
N GLN A 154 2.57 -6.39 17.80
CA GLN A 154 2.40 -5.12 17.07
C GLN A 154 1.92 -3.99 17.97
N ALA A 155 0.97 -4.26 18.87
CA ALA A 155 0.39 -3.28 19.78
C ALA A 155 1.42 -2.68 20.75
N PHE A 156 2.36 -3.51 21.22
CA PHE A 156 3.35 -3.15 22.23
C PHE A 156 4.77 -2.98 21.67
N ALA A 157 4.92 -2.88 20.35
CA ALA A 157 6.21 -2.58 19.74
C ALA A 157 6.74 -1.22 20.24
N ASP A 158 8.04 -1.08 20.45
CA ASP A 158 8.63 0.21 20.85
C ASP A 158 9.58 0.74 19.78
N TYR A 159 9.64 2.07 19.61
CA TYR A 159 10.59 2.67 18.67
C TYR A 159 12.03 2.51 19.15
N GLY A 160 12.28 2.54 20.47
CA GLY A 160 13.60 2.35 21.07
C GLY A 160 14.20 0.97 20.82
N ASP A 161 13.40 -0.01 20.38
CA ASP A 161 13.93 -1.29 19.89
C ASP A 161 14.72 -1.14 18.59
N TYR A 162 14.44 -0.10 17.79
CA TYR A 162 14.98 0.08 16.44
C TYR A 162 15.95 1.24 16.29
N ILE A 163 15.83 2.26 17.14
CA ILE A 163 16.63 3.47 17.06
C ILE A 163 17.46 3.69 18.31
N ASP A 164 18.63 4.28 18.11
CA ASP A 164 19.43 4.90 19.15
C ASP A 164 19.49 6.40 18.88
N PHE A 165 19.05 7.20 19.83
CA PHE A 165 18.98 8.65 19.67
C PHE A 165 19.41 9.37 20.93
N GLY A 166 20.03 10.53 20.74
CA GLY A 166 20.61 11.29 21.83
C GLY A 166 21.20 12.59 21.36
N SER A 167 22.10 13.14 22.16
CA SER A 167 22.85 14.34 21.83
C SER A 167 24.34 14.09 22.02
N GLU A 168 25.15 14.53 21.08
CA GLU A 168 26.60 14.46 21.12
C GLU A 168 27.22 15.86 21.02
N GLU A 169 28.37 16.06 21.68
CA GLU A 169 29.17 17.27 21.51
C GLU A 169 30.06 17.11 20.29
N VAL A 170 29.87 17.99 19.29
CA VAL A 170 30.65 17.99 18.06
C VAL A 170 31.49 19.26 18.02
N ILE A 171 32.75 19.13 17.60
CA ILE A 171 33.63 20.27 17.38
C ILE A 171 33.11 21.07 16.16
N GLU A 172 32.94 22.37 16.33
CA GLU A 172 32.59 23.28 15.24
C GLU A 172 33.74 23.32 14.24
N VAL A 173 33.42 23.16 12.95
CA VAL A 173 34.41 23.23 11.85
C VAL A 173 34.10 24.40 10.93
N ASP A 174 35.13 25.08 10.44
CA ASP A 174 34.99 26.18 9.50
C ASP A 174 34.66 25.70 8.07
N ALA A 175 34.50 26.63 7.13
CA ALA A 175 34.20 26.32 5.72
C ALA A 175 35.30 25.48 5.02
N LYS A 176 36.50 25.35 5.61
CA LYS A 176 37.61 24.54 5.13
C LYS A 176 37.72 23.20 5.87
N GLY A 177 36.80 22.91 6.81
CA GLY A 177 36.78 21.69 7.61
C GLY A 177 37.77 21.71 8.78
N MET A 178 38.32 22.86 9.14
CA MET A 178 39.26 22.98 10.26
C MET A 178 38.50 23.28 11.57
N PRO A 179 38.89 22.66 12.71
CA PRO A 179 38.31 22.97 14.01
C PRO A 179 38.36 24.46 14.33
N VAL A 180 37.24 25.01 14.79
CA VAL A 180 37.13 26.40 15.18
C VAL A 180 37.64 26.57 16.59
N PHE A 181 38.64 27.43 16.76
CA PHE A 181 39.23 27.74 18.05
C PHE A 181 38.49 28.89 18.74
N ASP A 182 38.28 28.78 20.05
CA ASP A 182 37.77 29.85 20.89
C ASP A 182 38.93 30.59 21.58
N PRO A 183 39.22 31.84 21.18
CA PRO A 183 40.32 32.61 21.75
C PRO A 183 40.10 33.03 23.20
N GLU A 184 38.88 32.98 23.74
CA GLU A 184 38.61 33.32 25.15
C GLU A 184 38.87 32.15 26.09
N THR A 185 38.51 30.93 25.68
CA THR A 185 38.67 29.72 26.50
C THR A 185 39.98 28.98 26.22
N GLY A 186 40.58 29.19 25.05
CA GLY A 186 41.79 28.48 24.65
C GLY A 186 41.55 27.05 24.15
N ASP A 187 40.28 26.68 23.93
CA ASP A 187 39.83 25.36 23.51
C ASP A 187 39.04 25.42 22.18
N TYR A 188 38.70 24.26 21.60
CA TYR A 188 37.84 24.20 20.43
C TYR A 188 36.39 24.53 20.76
N ARG A 189 35.73 25.32 19.90
CA ARG A 189 34.29 25.53 19.98
C ARG A 189 33.56 24.22 19.73
N LYS A 190 32.60 23.92 20.61
CA LYS A 190 31.74 22.75 20.51
C LYS A 190 30.28 23.19 20.44
N TYR A 191 29.47 22.40 19.76
CA TYR A 191 28.02 22.54 19.78
C TYR A 191 27.38 21.17 20.00
N THR A 192 26.21 21.18 20.63
CA THR A 192 25.43 19.96 20.83
C THR A 192 24.61 19.66 19.58
N ARG A 193 24.74 18.45 19.05
CA ARG A 193 23.95 17.96 17.92
C ARG A 193 23.14 16.75 18.35
N SER A 194 21.85 16.75 18.02
CA SER A 194 21.00 15.56 18.19
C SER A 194 21.23 14.56 17.06
N PHE A 195 21.25 13.27 17.37
CA PHE A 195 21.39 12.19 16.40
C PHE A 195 20.26 11.17 16.54
N VAL A 196 19.99 10.45 15.44
CA VAL A 196 19.11 9.29 15.40
C VAL A 196 19.76 8.27 14.48
N ASN A 197 20.17 7.14 15.05
CA ASN A 197 20.82 6.03 14.36
C ASN A 197 19.92 4.79 14.40
N LEU A 198 20.06 3.92 13.41
CA LEU A 198 19.40 2.62 13.39
C LEU A 198 20.27 1.60 14.12
N LYS A 199 19.65 0.72 14.90
CA LYS A 199 20.32 -0.49 15.39
C LYS A 199 20.52 -1.50 14.28
N ASP A 200 21.46 -2.42 14.49
CA ASP A 200 21.78 -3.46 13.52
C ASP A 200 20.60 -4.41 13.31
N LYS A 201 20.44 -4.87 12.07
CA LYS A 201 19.30 -5.70 11.68
C LYS A 201 19.27 -7.01 12.47
N GLU A 202 20.43 -7.56 12.80
CA GLU A 202 20.60 -8.80 13.54
C GLU A 202 20.08 -8.69 14.99
N GLU A 203 19.97 -7.48 15.53
CA GLU A 203 19.57 -7.22 16.91
C GLU A 203 18.09 -6.84 17.06
N VAL A 204 17.37 -6.65 15.94
CA VAL A 204 16.01 -6.10 15.94
C VAL A 204 15.02 -6.97 15.18
N ASP A 205 13.78 -7.03 15.67
CA ASP A 205 12.72 -7.72 14.95
C ASP A 205 12.10 -6.83 13.87
N THR A 206 12.55 -7.00 12.64
CA THR A 206 12.05 -6.25 11.49
C THR A 206 10.58 -6.51 11.12
N SER A 207 9.92 -7.53 11.69
CA SER A 207 8.54 -7.88 11.31
C SER A 207 7.48 -6.83 11.69
N LEU A 208 7.83 -5.88 12.57
CA LEU A 208 6.97 -4.80 13.04
C LEU A 208 7.19 -3.48 12.28
N LEU A 209 8.18 -3.44 11.38
CA LEU A 209 8.52 -2.26 10.60
C LEU A 209 7.58 -2.11 9.41
N LYS A 210 6.88 -0.98 9.34
CA LYS A 210 6.09 -0.58 8.17
C LYS A 210 6.96 0.12 7.12
N LYS A 211 7.91 0.94 7.56
CA LYS A 211 8.82 1.68 6.68
C LYS A 211 10.14 1.99 7.38
N VAL A 212 11.23 1.86 6.64
CA VAL A 212 12.55 2.39 7.00
C VAL A 212 13.11 3.13 5.79
N SER A 213 13.54 4.38 5.98
CA SER A 213 14.15 5.17 4.91
C SER A 213 15.11 6.23 5.46
N ILE A 214 16.11 6.62 4.67
CA ILE A 214 17.00 7.73 4.99
C ILE A 214 16.58 8.92 4.11
N GLY A 215 16.08 9.98 4.74
CA GLY A 215 15.73 11.24 4.10
C GLY A 215 16.88 12.24 4.13
N ARG A 216 16.62 13.46 3.65
CA ARG A 216 17.57 14.58 3.71
C ARG A 216 17.95 14.94 5.16
N ASP A 217 16.99 14.80 6.06
CA ASP A 217 17.10 15.23 7.47
C ASP A 217 17.39 14.07 8.44
N GLY A 218 17.64 12.86 7.93
CA GLY A 218 18.03 11.71 8.73
C GLY A 218 17.16 10.48 8.53
N VAL A 219 17.21 9.58 9.51
CA VAL A 219 16.53 8.29 9.52
C VAL A 219 15.04 8.48 9.80
N VAL A 220 14.19 7.77 9.05
CA VAL A 220 12.76 7.66 9.28
C VAL A 220 12.40 6.19 9.50
N VAL A 221 11.86 5.89 10.68
CA VAL A 221 11.29 4.59 11.05
C VAL A 221 9.80 4.76 11.29
N GLU A 222 9.01 3.88 10.69
CA GLU A 222 7.56 3.79 10.90
C GLU A 222 7.21 2.36 11.29
N LEU A 223 6.54 2.19 12.43
CA LEU A 223 6.03 0.90 12.87
C LEU A 223 4.66 0.61 12.25
N MET A 224 4.24 -0.65 12.33
CA MET A 224 2.87 -1.05 12.03
C MET A 224 1.87 -0.32 12.95
N ASP A 225 0.60 -0.27 12.54
CA ASP A 225 -0.43 0.52 13.24
C ASP A 225 -0.76 -0.07 14.63
N GLN A 226 -0.11 0.47 15.65
CA GLN A 226 -0.26 0.07 17.05
C GLN A 226 -1.67 0.33 17.58
N GLN A 227 -2.31 1.43 17.19
CA GLN A 227 -3.64 1.80 17.67
C GLN A 227 -4.68 0.81 17.16
N LYS A 228 -4.57 0.42 15.88
CA LYS A 228 -5.44 -0.61 15.30
C LYS A 228 -5.20 -1.97 15.95
N ALA A 229 -3.95 -2.32 16.24
CA ALA A 229 -3.62 -3.56 16.94
C ALA A 229 -4.20 -3.58 18.36
N LEU A 230 -4.06 -2.49 19.13
CA LEU A 230 -4.68 -2.32 20.45
C LEU A 230 -6.20 -2.46 20.39
N GLN A 231 -6.85 -1.84 19.39
CA GLN A 231 -8.29 -1.96 19.23
C GLN A 231 -8.73 -3.41 18.97
N LEU A 232 -8.00 -4.11 18.10
CA LEU A 232 -8.24 -5.52 17.82
C LEU A 232 -8.08 -6.40 19.08
N LEU A 233 -7.20 -6.03 20.02
CA LEU A 233 -7.07 -6.75 21.29
C LEU A 233 -8.24 -6.42 22.23
N LEU A 234 -8.60 -5.15 22.39
CA LEU A 234 -9.75 -4.72 23.21
C LEU A 234 -11.06 -5.39 22.76
N ASP A 235 -11.27 -5.54 21.46
CA ASP A 235 -12.48 -6.18 20.91
C ASP A 235 -12.52 -7.71 21.14
N ARG A 236 -11.39 -8.34 21.48
CA ARG A 236 -11.24 -9.81 21.52
C ARG A 236 -10.92 -10.36 22.90
N LEU A 237 -10.32 -9.56 23.76
CA LEU A 237 -10.01 -9.93 25.13
C LEU A 237 -11.22 -9.66 26.03
N PRO A 238 -11.37 -10.42 27.12
CA PRO A 238 -12.39 -10.13 28.12
C PRO A 238 -12.20 -8.71 28.67
N GLU A 239 -13.31 -8.10 29.12
CA GLU A 239 -13.22 -6.82 29.82
C GLU A 239 -12.28 -6.95 31.02
N PRO A 240 -11.44 -5.93 31.28
CA PRO A 240 -10.51 -5.97 32.40
C PRO A 240 -11.29 -6.18 33.70
N GLU A 241 -10.83 -7.09 34.56
CA GLU A 241 -11.37 -7.22 35.91
C GLU A 241 -10.92 -5.99 36.72
N VAL A 242 -11.86 -5.06 36.92
CA VAL A 242 -11.58 -3.79 37.57
C VAL A 242 -11.83 -3.94 39.07
N ASN A 243 -10.78 -4.24 39.83
CA ASN A 243 -10.86 -4.50 41.27
C ASN A 243 -11.02 -3.25 42.16
N ASP A 244 -11.07 -2.03 41.59
CA ASP A 244 -11.20 -0.77 42.33
C ASP A 244 -12.27 0.18 41.73
N GLU A 245 -13.02 0.89 42.57
CA GLU A 245 -14.06 1.86 42.15
C GLU A 245 -13.50 3.04 41.31
N SER A 246 -12.24 3.42 41.51
CA SER A 246 -11.62 4.57 40.82
C SER A 246 -11.23 4.26 39.37
N THR A 247 -10.72 3.06 39.11
CA THR A 247 -10.34 2.59 37.77
C THR A 247 -11.59 2.33 36.91
N ASN A 248 -12.69 1.92 37.54
CA ASN A 248 -14.01 1.81 36.90
C ASN A 248 -14.50 3.16 36.36
N SER A 249 -14.37 4.23 37.14
CA SER A 249 -14.78 5.57 36.72
C SER A 249 -13.95 6.08 35.54
N LEU A 250 -12.63 5.85 35.55
CA LEU A 250 -11.72 6.32 34.50
C LEU A 250 -11.89 5.52 33.19
N LEU A 251 -11.99 4.18 33.26
CA LEU A 251 -12.25 3.35 32.08
C LEU A 251 -13.62 3.66 31.46
N THR A 252 -14.65 3.87 32.29
CA THR A 252 -15.98 4.27 31.81
C THR A 252 -15.96 5.65 31.13
N ALA A 253 -15.20 6.61 31.69
CA ALA A 253 -15.04 7.93 31.09
C ALA A 253 -14.28 7.87 29.75
N LEU A 254 -13.20 7.10 29.66
CA LEU A 254 -12.44 6.89 28.43
C LEU A 254 -13.27 6.19 27.34
N ASN A 255 -14.01 5.13 27.70
CA ASN A 255 -14.88 4.43 26.75
C ASN A 255 -15.99 5.35 26.22
N LYS A 256 -16.61 6.17 27.08
CA LYS A 256 -17.59 7.19 26.63
C LYS A 256 -16.94 8.24 25.71
N GLY A 257 -15.72 8.68 26.02
CA GLY A 257 -14.96 9.63 25.20
C GLY A 257 -14.61 9.06 23.81
N LEU A 258 -14.09 7.83 23.76
CA LEU A 258 -13.73 7.13 22.52
C LEU A 258 -14.95 6.87 21.63
N GLN A 259 -16.07 6.41 22.22
CA GLN A 259 -17.33 6.23 21.50
C GLN A 259 -17.79 7.53 20.86
N LYS A 260 -17.71 8.66 21.58
CA LYS A 260 -18.08 9.99 21.06
C LYS A 260 -17.20 10.41 19.87
N ILE A 261 -15.89 10.23 19.98
CA ILE A 261 -14.92 10.56 18.91
C ILE A 261 -15.17 9.73 17.65
N TRP A 262 -15.51 8.44 17.80
CA TRP A 262 -15.77 7.54 16.67
C TRP A 262 -17.18 7.67 16.10
N SER A 263 -18.16 8.12 16.89
CA SER A 263 -19.48 8.49 16.37
C SER A 263 -19.45 9.81 15.61
N ASP A 264 -18.64 10.79 16.04
CA ASP A 264 -18.54 12.08 15.35
C ASP A 264 -17.83 11.96 13.99
N LYS A 265 -16.80 11.10 13.88
CA LYS A 265 -16.15 10.81 12.58
C LYS A 265 -17.08 10.19 11.54
N LYS A 266 -18.09 9.41 11.94
CA LYS A 266 -19.07 8.84 10.99
C LYS A 266 -20.05 9.86 10.43
N ASN A 267 -20.23 11.00 11.10
CA ASN A 267 -21.19 12.04 10.69
C ASN A 267 -20.58 13.09 9.76
N GLU A 268 -19.24 13.21 9.69
CA GLU A 268 -18.56 14.12 8.77
C GLU A 268 -18.36 13.51 7.37
N ASP A 269 -18.21 12.19 7.26
CA ASP A 269 -18.01 11.49 5.98
C ASP A 269 -19.29 11.33 5.12
N ASP A 270 -20.47 11.68 5.66
CA ASP A 270 -21.78 11.56 4.97
C ASP A 270 -22.32 12.92 4.45
N LYS A 271 -21.47 13.96 4.44
CA LYS A 271 -21.78 15.31 3.91
C LYS A 271 -20.79 15.80 2.84
N GLY A 272 -20.16 14.90 2.09
CA GLY A 272 -19.26 15.19 0.96
C GLY A 272 -19.82 14.73 -0.38
#